data_AF-A0A2V1AM37-F1
#
_entry.id   AF-A0A2V1AM37-F1
#
_cell.length_a   1.000
_cell.length_b   1.000
_cell.length_c   1.000
_cell.angle_alpha   90.00
_cell.angle_beta   90.00
_cell.angle_gamma   90.00
#
_symmetry.space_group_name_H-M   'P 1'
#
loop_
_entity.id
_entity.type
_entity.pdbx_description
1 polymer ?
#
loop_
_entity_poly.entity_id
_entity_poly.type
_entity_poly.pdbx_seq_one_letter_code
_entity_poly.pdbx_strand_id
1 'polypeptide(L)'
;MIHHISTADGVQQAILQAFEIIESRPESENTTYFNCTSSDELRKVVQKNPFSWTQNPEKLKHFQYEHVSDLHQLHEKIASCNGNLIVIEQLDHIVLQPGAGDYDRLNELLAGVLRASEHVILLDSWDYIDKYYAS
;
A
#
# COMPACT_ATOMS: atom_id res chain seq x y z
N MET A 1 0.84 12.99 -5.09
CA MET A 1 1.77 12.98 -3.95
C MET A 1 1.94 11.54 -3.48
N ILE A 2 3.15 11.02 -3.58
CA ILE A 2 3.52 9.70 -3.06
C ILE A 2 4.20 9.96 -1.71
N HIS A 3 3.70 9.34 -0.66
CA HIS A 3 4.32 9.31 0.65
C HIS A 3 4.93 7.93 0.86
N HIS A 4 6.20 7.88 1.24
CA HIS A 4 6.88 6.62 1.52
C HIS A 4 7.19 6.54 3.02
N ILE A 5 6.78 5.45 3.64
CA ILE A 5 7.06 5.11 5.02
C ILE A 5 7.89 3.83 5.02
N SER A 6 9.15 3.96 5.45
CA SER A 6 10.07 2.84 5.46
C SER A 6 9.61 1.74 6.42
N THR A 7 9.72 0.49 5.98
CA THR A 7 9.48 -0.68 6.84
C THR A 7 10.73 -1.20 7.56
N ALA A 8 11.84 -0.45 7.53
CA ALA A 8 13.11 -0.84 8.17
C ALA A 8 12.96 -1.06 9.69
N ASP A 9 12.13 -0.25 10.36
CA ASP A 9 11.82 -0.38 11.79
C ASP A 9 10.66 -1.36 12.08
N GLY A 10 10.21 -2.09 11.05
CA GLY A 10 9.16 -3.09 11.10
C GLY A 10 7.83 -2.63 10.51
N VAL A 11 7.14 -3.55 9.82
CA VAL A 11 5.87 -3.29 9.13
C VAL A 11 4.80 -2.73 10.06
N GLN A 12 4.69 -3.23 11.30
CA GLN A 12 3.71 -2.71 12.27
C GLN A 12 3.91 -1.21 12.54
N GLN A 13 5.16 -0.74 12.67
CA GLN A 13 5.44 0.68 12.89
C GLN A 13 5.09 1.53 11.67
N ALA A 14 5.36 1.02 10.46
CA ALA A 14 4.96 1.70 9.24
C ALA A 14 3.43 1.81 9.12
N ILE A 15 2.69 0.77 9.50
CA ILE A 15 1.21 0.78 9.53
C ILE A 15 0.70 1.83 10.54
N LEU A 16 1.30 1.92 11.73
CA LEU A 16 0.92 2.93 12.72
C LEU A 16 1.08 4.36 12.16
N GLN A 17 2.19 4.65 11.50
CA GLN A 17 2.42 5.96 10.86
C GLN A 17 1.42 6.21 9.72
N ALA A 18 1.11 5.19 8.91
CA ALA A 18 0.08 5.30 7.88
C ALA A 18 -1.30 5.62 8.49
N PHE A 19 -1.61 5.02 9.64
CA PHE A 19 -2.86 5.23 10.35
C PHE A 19 -2.98 6.64 10.93
N GLU A 20 -1.89 7.26 11.36
CA GLU A 20 -1.87 8.68 11.75
C GLU A 20 -2.23 9.59 10.56
N ILE A 21 -1.71 9.27 9.37
CA ILE A 21 -2.07 10.01 8.14
C ILE A 21 -3.54 9.81 7.83
N ILE A 22 -4.04 8.56 7.85
CA ILE A 22 -5.46 8.25 7.62
C ILE A 22 -6.34 8.99 8.64
N GLU A 23 -5.98 9.00 9.93
CA GLU A 23 -6.73 9.69 10.99
C GLU A 23 -6.94 11.16 10.65
N SER A 24 -5.91 11.84 10.13
CA SER A 24 -5.96 13.26 9.75
C SER A 24 -6.85 13.57 8.54
N ARG A 25 -7.31 12.55 7.81
CA ARG A 25 -8.17 12.70 6.62
C ARG A 25 -9.66 12.81 6.97
N PRO A 26 -10.46 13.50 6.12
CA PRO A 26 -11.91 13.55 6.25
C PRO A 26 -12.53 12.14 6.36
N GLU A 27 -13.59 11.99 7.17
CA GLU A 27 -14.27 10.71 7.36
C GLU A 27 -14.91 10.16 6.07
N SER A 28 -15.25 11.05 5.14
CA SER A 28 -15.85 10.71 3.84
C SER A 28 -14.84 10.36 2.76
N GLU A 29 -13.53 10.46 3.03
CA GLU A 29 -12.50 10.13 2.04
C GLU A 29 -12.35 8.61 1.93
N ASN A 30 -12.53 8.10 0.71
CA ASN A 30 -12.34 6.67 0.45
C ASN A 30 -10.86 6.31 0.60
N THR A 31 -10.58 5.27 1.38
CA THR A 31 -9.24 4.72 1.57
C THR A 31 -9.22 3.26 1.16
N THR A 32 -8.29 2.88 0.28
CA THR A 32 -8.08 1.50 -0.12
C THR A 32 -6.70 1.03 0.34
N TYR A 33 -6.66 -0.02 1.14
CA TYR A 33 -5.46 -0.64 1.67
C TYR A 33 -5.18 -1.95 0.94
N PHE A 34 -4.06 -1.99 0.23
CA PHE A 34 -3.55 -3.19 -0.45
C PHE A 34 -2.45 -3.84 0.37
N ASN A 35 -2.64 -5.10 0.75
CA ASN A 35 -1.61 -5.93 1.36
C ASN A 35 -0.99 -6.86 0.31
N CYS A 36 0.30 -6.67 0.03
CA CYS A 36 1.03 -7.45 -0.96
C CYS A 36 1.65 -8.73 -0.38
N THR A 37 1.37 -9.07 0.87
CA THR A 37 1.89 -10.26 1.56
C THR A 37 0.77 -11.13 2.10
N SER A 38 1.10 -12.37 2.47
CA SER A 38 0.21 -13.25 3.23
C SER A 38 0.19 -12.95 4.73
N SER A 39 0.88 -11.90 5.18
CA SER A 39 0.96 -11.56 6.60
C SER A 39 -0.28 -10.82 7.09
N ASP A 40 -0.67 -11.09 8.33
CA ASP A 40 -1.80 -10.46 9.01
C ASP A 40 -1.38 -9.22 9.85
N GLU A 41 -0.34 -8.47 9.44
CA GLU A 41 0.19 -7.37 10.25
C GLU A 41 -0.85 -6.29 10.53
N LEU A 42 -1.65 -5.90 9.53
CA LEU A 42 -2.74 -4.95 9.70
C LEU A 42 -3.71 -5.35 10.83
N ARG A 43 -4.15 -6.61 10.82
CA ARG A 43 -5.05 -7.15 11.86
C ARG A 43 -4.41 -7.08 13.24
N LYS A 44 -3.11 -7.44 13.36
CA LYS A 44 -2.37 -7.37 14.62
C LYS A 44 -2.27 -5.93 15.13
N VAL A 45 -2.04 -4.96 14.25
CA VAL A 45 -1.95 -3.54 14.60
C VAL A 45 -3.30 -3.03 15.10
N VAL A 46 -4.39 -3.27 14.37
CA VAL A 46 -5.74 -2.84 14.74
C VAL A 46 -6.17 -3.43 16.09
N GLN A 47 -5.80 -4.69 16.38
CA GLN A 47 -6.12 -5.33 17.66
C GLN A 47 -5.35 -4.76 18.86
N LYS A 48 -4.10 -4.32 18.64
CA LYS A 48 -3.21 -3.86 19.73
C LYS A 48 -3.29 -2.36 19.99
N ASN A 49 -3.53 -1.58 18.95
CA ASN A 49 -3.55 -0.12 19.00
C ASN A 49 -4.83 0.39 18.33
N PRO A 50 -5.95 0.48 19.05
CA PRO A 50 -7.18 1.00 18.48
C PRO A 50 -7.04 2.51 18.23
N PHE A 51 -6.83 2.90 16.97
CA PHE A 51 -6.95 4.30 16.55
C PHE A 51 -8.40 4.74 16.61
N SER A 52 -8.66 6.03 16.85
CA SER A 52 -10.03 6.56 16.95
C SER A 52 -10.85 6.27 15.70
N TRP A 53 -10.24 6.34 14.50
CA TRP A 53 -10.95 6.02 13.26
C TRP A 53 -11.33 4.54 13.12
N THR A 54 -10.57 3.62 13.73
CA THR A 54 -10.86 2.16 13.65
C THR A 54 -12.10 1.75 14.45
N GLN A 55 -12.63 2.66 15.29
CA GLN A 55 -13.89 2.50 16.02
C GLN A 55 -14.99 3.44 15.47
N ASN A 56 -14.69 4.23 14.43
CA ASN A 56 -15.62 5.17 13.81
C ASN A 56 -16.37 4.48 12.65
N PRO A 57 -17.67 4.20 12.78
CA PRO A 57 -18.42 3.48 11.75
C PRO A 57 -18.50 4.22 10.42
N GLU A 58 -18.52 5.56 10.42
CA GLU A 58 -18.59 6.32 9.16
C GLU A 58 -17.27 6.19 8.40
N LYS A 59 -16.13 6.38 9.08
CA LYS A 59 -14.81 6.22 8.46
C LYS A 59 -14.56 4.79 7.98
N LEU A 60 -15.04 3.79 8.72
CA LEU A 60 -14.95 2.38 8.32
C LEU A 60 -15.76 2.03 7.07
N LYS A 61 -16.90 2.70 6.79
CA LYS A 61 -17.65 2.50 5.53
C LYS A 61 -16.86 2.89 4.30
N HIS A 62 -15.91 3.81 4.45
CA HIS A 62 -15.05 4.33 3.39
C HIS A 62 -13.68 3.64 3.34
N PHE A 63 -13.41 2.71 4.27
CA PHE A 63 -12.16 1.96 4.31
C PHE A 63 -12.33 0.58 3.67
N GLN A 64 -11.50 0.27 2.68
CA GLN A 64 -11.49 -1.00 1.97
C GLN A 64 -10.14 -1.69 2.16
N TYR A 65 -10.18 -2.99 2.44
CA TYR A 65 -8.98 -3.83 2.53
C TYR A 65 -8.99 -4.85 1.40
N GLU A 66 -7.86 -4.99 0.71
CA GLU A 66 -7.66 -5.98 -0.32
C GLU A 66 -6.29 -6.64 -0.19
N HIS A 67 -6.24 -7.95 -0.39
CA HIS A 67 -4.99 -8.70 -0.55
C HIS A 67 -4.67 -8.82 -2.05
N VAL A 68 -3.41 -8.60 -2.40
CA VAL A 68 -2.93 -8.63 -3.78
C VAL A 68 -1.68 -9.50 -3.86
N SER A 69 -1.65 -10.43 -4.81
CA SER A 69 -0.58 -11.43 -4.92
C SER A 69 0.52 -11.05 -5.91
N ASP A 70 0.25 -10.14 -6.84
CA ASP A 70 1.18 -9.76 -7.90
C ASP A 70 0.95 -8.33 -8.41
N LEU A 71 1.94 -7.81 -9.13
CA LEU A 71 1.95 -6.42 -9.60
C LEU A 71 0.90 -6.15 -10.71
N HIS A 72 0.52 -7.17 -11.48
CA HIS A 72 -0.49 -7.01 -12.51
C HIS A 72 -1.88 -6.80 -11.89
N GLN A 73 -2.23 -7.63 -10.91
CA GLN A 73 -3.45 -7.47 -10.13
C GLN A 73 -3.48 -6.12 -9.39
N LEU A 74 -2.35 -5.67 -8.82
CA LEU A 74 -2.27 -4.37 -8.16
C LEU A 74 -2.58 -3.24 -9.14
N HIS A 75 -1.95 -3.27 -10.32
CA HIS A 75 -2.13 -2.27 -11.37
C HIS A 75 -3.60 -2.17 -11.82
N GLU A 76 -4.26 -3.31 -12.07
CA GLU A 76 -5.68 -3.33 -12.47
C GLU A 76 -6.59 -2.76 -11.37
N LYS A 77 -6.34 -3.09 -10.11
CA LYS A 77 -7.16 -2.64 -8.99
C LYS A 77 -7.00 -1.15 -8.74
N ILE A 78 -5.77 -0.64 -8.71
CA ILE A 78 -5.50 0.78 -8.48
C ILE A 78 -6.17 1.65 -9.54
N ALA A 79 -6.22 1.22 -10.80
CA ALA A 79 -6.91 1.96 -11.87
C ALA A 79 -8.41 2.17 -11.59
N SER A 80 -9.04 1.30 -10.78
CA SER A 80 -10.43 1.43 -10.36
C SER A 80 -10.64 2.25 -9.09
N CYS A 81 -9.57 2.61 -8.38
CA CYS A 81 -9.58 3.37 -7.13
C CYS A 81 -9.40 4.89 -7.33
N ASN A 82 -9.83 5.44 -8.47
CA ASN A 82 -9.59 6.85 -8.80
C ASN A 82 -10.15 7.80 -7.72
N GLY A 83 -9.31 8.70 -7.22
CA GLY A 83 -9.66 9.66 -6.18
C GLY A 83 -9.60 9.14 -4.74
N ASN A 84 -9.24 7.86 -4.53
CA ASN A 84 -9.04 7.30 -3.19
C ASN A 84 -7.64 7.62 -2.66
N LEU A 85 -7.52 7.70 -1.33
CA LEU A 85 -6.23 7.48 -0.66
C LEU A 85 -5.86 5.99 -0.78
N ILE A 86 -4.71 5.70 -1.35
CA ILE A 86 -4.25 4.33 -1.54
C ILE A 86 -3.08 4.05 -0.60
N VAL A 87 -3.16 2.96 0.16
CA VAL A 87 -2.06 2.45 0.98
C VAL A 87 -1.60 1.12 0.39
N ILE A 88 -0.30 0.96 0.17
CA ILE A 88 0.27 -0.27 -0.39
C ILE A 88 1.31 -0.80 0.61
N GLU A 89 0.98 -1.90 1.27
CA GLU A 89 1.88 -2.59 2.19
C GLU A 89 2.77 -3.57 1.43
N GLN A 90 4.08 -3.42 1.62
CA GLN A 90 5.12 -4.35 1.18
C GLN A 90 5.13 -4.59 -0.34
N LEU A 91 5.08 -3.52 -1.13
CA LEU A 91 5.15 -3.58 -2.59
C LEU A 91 6.42 -4.30 -3.08
N ASP A 92 7.52 -4.13 -2.36
CA ASP A 92 8.78 -4.83 -2.57
C ASP A 92 8.60 -6.35 -2.62
N HIS A 93 7.67 -6.91 -1.83
CA HIS A 93 7.41 -8.35 -1.80
C HIS A 93 6.95 -8.88 -3.15
N ILE A 94 6.02 -8.20 -3.83
CA ILE A 94 5.47 -8.63 -5.12
C ILE A 94 6.33 -8.18 -6.31
N VAL A 95 7.09 -7.11 -6.16
CA VAL A 95 8.03 -6.61 -7.19
C VAL A 95 9.30 -7.46 -7.25
N LEU A 96 9.73 -8.03 -6.12
CA LEU A 96 10.94 -8.88 -6.02
C LEU A 96 10.66 -10.37 -6.21
N GLN A 97 9.40 -10.80 -6.41
CA GLN A 97 9.13 -12.21 -6.65
C GLN A 97 9.85 -12.69 -7.92
N PRO A 98 10.48 -13.87 -7.89
CA PRO A 98 11.12 -14.46 -9.05
C PRO A 98 10.07 -14.96 -10.04
N GLY A 99 9.45 -14.03 -10.77
CA GLY A 99 8.67 -14.31 -11.96
C GLY A 99 9.56 -14.18 -13.18
N ALA A 100 9.45 -15.10 -14.13
CA ALA A 100 10.06 -15.01 -15.47
C ALA A 100 9.41 -13.90 -16.33
N GLY A 101 9.16 -12.73 -15.74
CA GLY A 101 8.60 -11.57 -16.39
C GLY A 101 9.69 -10.76 -17.08
N ASP A 102 9.35 -10.19 -18.23
CA ASP A 102 10.18 -9.20 -18.89
C ASP A 102 10.32 -7.97 -17.98
N TYR A 103 11.55 -7.60 -17.68
CA TYR A 103 11.89 -6.54 -16.72
C TYR A 103 11.22 -5.20 -17.09
N ASP A 104 11.15 -4.89 -18.38
CA ASP A 104 10.49 -3.68 -18.91
C ASP A 104 9.01 -3.67 -18.57
N ARG A 105 8.34 -4.83 -18.64
CA ARG A 105 6.92 -4.96 -18.31
C ARG A 105 6.66 -4.74 -16.82
N LEU A 106 7.55 -5.18 -15.94
CA LEU A 106 7.43 -4.93 -14.50
C LEU A 106 7.60 -3.45 -14.18
N ASN A 107 8.55 -2.77 -14.83
CA ASN A 107 8.73 -1.33 -14.71
C ASN A 107 7.52 -0.53 -15.21
N GLU A 108 6.93 -0.94 -16.34
CA GLU A 108 5.71 -0.31 -16.86
C GLU A 108 4.54 -0.43 -15.89
N LEU A 109 4.32 -1.63 -15.32
CA LEU A 109 3.27 -1.86 -14.34
C LEU A 109 3.49 -1.06 -13.05
N LEU A 110 4.72 -1.02 -12.55
CA LEU A 110 5.09 -0.23 -11.37
C LEU A 110 4.88 1.27 -11.63
N ALA A 111 5.32 1.78 -12.78
CA ALA A 111 5.08 3.15 -13.18
C ALA A 111 3.58 3.46 -13.29
N GLY A 112 2.79 2.52 -13.79
CA GLY A 112 1.33 2.61 -13.83
C GLY A 112 0.72 2.73 -12.43
N VAL A 113 1.13 1.87 -11.50
CA VAL A 113 0.72 1.90 -10.08
C VAL A 113 1.01 3.26 -9.45
N LEU A 114 2.22 3.79 -9.66
CA LEU A 114 2.64 5.07 -9.06
C LEU A 114 1.98 6.29 -9.70
N ARG A 115 1.53 6.19 -10.97
CA ARG A 115 0.85 7.29 -11.68
C ARG A 115 -0.66 7.31 -11.49
N ALA A 116 -1.27 6.17 -11.18
CA ALA A 116 -2.71 6.01 -11.19
C ALA A 116 -3.43 6.63 -9.97
N SER A 117 -2.70 7.12 -8.95
CA SER A 117 -3.31 7.82 -7.83
C SER A 117 -2.56 9.08 -7.43
N GLU A 118 -3.34 10.13 -7.13
CA GLU A 118 -2.84 11.41 -6.62
C GLU A 118 -2.41 11.32 -5.15
N HIS A 119 -2.81 10.28 -4.41
CA HIS A 119 -2.53 10.12 -2.99
C HIS A 119 -2.19 8.66 -2.67
N VAL A 120 -0.90 8.32 -2.73
CA VAL A 120 -0.40 6.97 -2.44
C VAL A 120 0.50 7.00 -1.21
N ILE A 121 0.32 6.06 -0.29
CA ILE A 121 1.21 5.76 0.83
C ILE A 121 1.84 4.39 0.57
N LEU A 122 3.16 4.35 0.38
CA LEU A 122 3.93 3.13 0.23
C LEU A 122 4.54 2.74 1.57
N LEU A 123 4.29 1.51 2.04
CA LEU A 123 4.91 0.93 3.22
C LEU A 123 5.88 -0.17 2.77
N ASP A 124 7.06 0.21 2.31
CA ASP A 124 8.07 -0.71 1.80
C ASP A 124 9.50 -0.27 2.20
N SER A 125 10.51 -0.99 1.74
CA SER A 125 11.92 -0.66 1.98
C SER A 125 12.60 0.05 0.81
N TRP A 126 11.91 0.19 -0.34
CA TRP A 126 12.50 0.59 -1.63
C TRP A 126 13.67 -0.28 -2.12
N ASP A 127 14.03 -1.38 -1.45
CA ASP A 127 15.19 -2.21 -1.83
C ASP A 127 15.11 -2.75 -3.27
N TYR A 128 13.92 -2.81 -3.84
CA TYR A 128 13.73 -3.17 -5.23
C TYR A 128 14.26 -2.10 -6.19
N ILE A 129 14.10 -0.80 -5.88
CA ILE A 129 14.55 0.29 -6.75
C ILE A 129 16.03 0.12 -7.11
N ASP A 130 16.87 -0.25 -6.15
CA ASP A 130 18.29 -0.52 -6.42
C ASP A 130 18.50 -1.68 -7.40
N LYS A 131 17.70 -2.75 -7.34
CA LYS A 131 17.79 -3.85 -8.32
C LYS A 131 17.33 -3.45 -9.71
N TYR A 132 16.40 -2.49 -9.81
CA TYR A 132 15.90 -2.00 -11.09
C TYR A 132 16.85 -0.93 -11.67
N TYR A 133 17.46 -0.06 -10.88
CA TYR A 133 18.36 0.99 -11.39
C TYR A 133 19.85 0.63 -11.41
N ALA A 134 20.24 -0.53 -10.85
CA ALA A 134 21.63 -0.98 -10.81
C ALA A 134 21.98 -2.05 -11.86
N SER A 135 21.56 -1.90 -13.12
CA SER A 135 22.29 -2.42 -14.31
C SER A 135 21.50 -2.25 -15.60
#